data_AF-A0A4R5P9U4-F1
#
_entry.id   AF-A0A4R5P9U4-F1
#
_cell.length_a   1.000
_cell.length_b   1.000
_cell.length_c   1.000
_cell.angle_alpha   90.00
_cell.angle_beta   90.00
_cell.angle_gamma   90.00
#
_symmetry.space_group_name_H-M   'P 1'
#
loop_
_entity.id
_entity.type
_entity.pdbx_description
1 polymer ?
#
loop_
_entity_poly.entity_id
_entity_poly.type
_entity_poly.pdbx_seq_one_letter_code
_entity_poly.pdbx_strand_id
1 'polypeptide(L)'
;MLFWGWGGRSKQLELSPTQVLSFAYRYFHLFFVFSVTFGGSYSLLTLTEHGWAAAPIAQEQADEILAGRSLQPNPWRRFSLYGFLIVIALFVLVSKLRHGA
;
A
#
# COMPACT_ATOMS: atom_id res chain seq x y z
N MET A 1 16.40 3.62 16.82
CA MET A 1 15.30 2.97 17.56
C MET A 1 14.69 1.94 16.62
N LEU A 2 14.63 0.66 17.04
CA LEU A 2 14.34 -0.52 16.21
C LEU A 2 13.52 -0.20 14.96
N PHE A 3 14.25 -0.17 13.84
CA PHE A 3 13.89 0.57 12.64
C PHE A 3 13.14 -0.32 11.65
N TRP A 4 12.31 -1.25 12.12
CA TRP A 4 11.55 -2.12 11.23
C TRP A 4 10.26 -2.56 11.89
N GLY A 5 9.19 -2.60 11.11
CA GLY A 5 7.88 -2.95 11.64
C GLY A 5 6.87 -3.32 10.57
N TRP A 6 5.96 -4.20 10.97
CA TRP A 6 4.77 -4.55 10.20
C TRP A 6 3.59 -3.71 10.68
N GLY A 7 2.71 -3.34 9.77
CA GLY A 7 1.49 -2.61 10.12
C GLY A 7 0.37 -2.81 9.10
N GLY A 8 -0.83 -2.41 9.50
CA GLY A 8 -2.00 -2.28 8.64
C GLY A 8 -2.46 -0.82 8.60
N ARG A 9 -2.94 -0.38 7.44
CA ARG A 9 -3.56 0.93 7.27
C ARG A 9 -4.72 0.81 6.28
N SER A 10 -5.63 1.78 6.34
CA SER A 10 -6.66 1.98 5.34
C SER A 10 -6.62 3.40 4.78
N LYS A 11 -7.01 3.54 3.51
CA LYS A 11 -7.38 4.81 2.90
C LYS A 11 -8.86 4.77 2.56
N GLN A 12 -9.54 5.89 2.71
CA GLN A 12 -10.98 5.99 2.53
C GLN A 12 -11.31 7.11 1.55
N LEU A 13 -12.38 6.91 0.79
CA LEU A 13 -12.99 7.91 -0.07
C LEU A 13 -14.48 7.95 0.25
N GLU A 14 -14.97 9.11 0.66
CA GLU A 14 -16.40 9.34 0.81
C GLU A 14 -17.07 9.38 -0.57
N LEU A 15 -18.09 8.53 -0.76
CA LEU A 15 -18.89 8.48 -1.98
C LEU A 15 -20.20 9.26 -1.81
N SER A 16 -20.79 9.14 -0.62
CA SER A 16 -22.01 9.83 -0.20
C SER A 16 -22.03 9.95 1.33
N PRO A 17 -22.98 10.71 1.92
CA PRO A 17 -23.10 10.80 3.39
C PRO A 17 -23.28 9.47 4.11
N THR A 18 -23.69 8.41 3.39
CA THR A 18 -23.93 7.08 3.93
C THR A 18 -23.01 6.03 3.33
N GLN A 19 -22.09 6.37 2.42
CA GLN A 19 -21.22 5.39 1.77
C GLN A 19 -19.78 5.85 1.66
N VAL A 20 -18.86 4.97 2.05
CA VAL A 20 -17.42 5.18 2.00
C VAL A 20 -16.75 3.98 1.33
N LEU A 21 -15.95 4.24 0.31
CA LEU A 21 -15.06 3.24 -0.24
C LEU A 21 -13.78 3.19 0.61
N SER A 22 -13.41 2.00 1.08
CA SER A 22 -12.19 1.78 1.86
C SER A 22 -11.24 0.85 1.13
N PHE A 23 -9.95 1.18 1.16
CA PHE A 23 -8.85 0.32 0.72
C PHE A 23 -7.94 0.02 1.90
N ALA A 24 -7.99 -1.22 2.39
CA ALA A 24 -7.12 -1.70 3.47
C ALA A 24 -5.88 -2.37 2.88
N TYR A 25 -4.72 -2.16 3.48
CA TYR A 25 -3.46 -2.76 3.05
C TYR A 25 -2.52 -3.00 4.22
N ARG A 26 -1.59 -3.94 4.02
CA ARG A 26 -0.49 -4.21 4.94
C ARG A 26 0.78 -3.58 4.42
N TYR A 27 1.70 -3.30 5.33
CA TYR A 27 3.01 -2.79 4.96
C TYR A 27 4.10 -3.29 5.89
N PHE A 28 5.31 -3.30 5.36
CA PHE A 28 6.55 -3.43 6.09
C PHE A 28 7.37 -2.17 5.82
N HIS A 29 8.09 -1.68 6.84
CA HIS A 29 8.99 -0.55 6.70
C HIS A 29 10.36 -0.87 7.28
N LEU A 30 11.39 -0.30 6.64
CA LEU A 30 12.75 -0.21 7.13
C LEU A 30 13.07 1.28 7.32
N PHE A 31 13.38 1.65 8.56
CA PHE A 31 13.31 3.01 9.08
C PHE A 31 11.95 3.65 8.79
N PHE A 32 11.81 4.95 8.96
CA PHE A 32 10.60 5.68 8.58
C PHE A 32 10.54 6.01 7.06
N VAL A 33 11.57 5.62 6.30
CA VAL A 33 11.81 6.10 4.92
C VAL A 33 11.44 5.05 3.87
N PHE A 34 11.90 3.80 4.05
CA PHE A 34 11.70 2.74 3.08
C PHE A 34 10.53 1.86 3.50
N SER A 35 9.58 1.63 2.59
CA SER A 35 8.46 0.75 2.85
C SER A 35 8.07 -0.06 1.61
N VAL A 36 7.37 -1.15 1.89
CA VAL A 36 6.68 -1.96 0.91
C VAL A 36 5.25 -2.19 1.41
N THR A 37 4.28 -2.12 0.51
CA THR A 37 2.87 -2.41 0.83
C THR A 37 2.38 -3.62 0.05
N PHE A 38 1.53 -4.43 0.65
CA PHE A 38 1.02 -5.67 0.05
C PHE A 38 -0.35 -6.07 0.64
N GLY A 39 -1.01 -7.06 0.03
CA GLY A 39 -2.27 -7.64 0.51
C GLY A 39 -3.44 -6.65 0.57
N GLY A 40 -3.54 -5.76 -0.44
CA GLY A 40 -4.58 -4.75 -0.49
C GLY A 40 -5.96 -5.32 -0.83
N SER A 41 -7.01 -4.82 -0.18
CA SER A 41 -8.41 -5.21 -0.44
C SER A 41 -9.35 -4.01 -0.36
N TYR A 42 -10.36 -4.00 -1.23
CA TYR A 42 -11.42 -3.00 -1.22
C TYR A 42 -12.65 -3.45 -0.44
N SER A 43 -13.31 -2.50 0.20
CA SER A 43 -14.60 -2.72 0.86
C SER A 43 -15.46 -1.47 0.75
N LEU A 44 -16.74 -1.66 0.49
CA LEU A 44 -17.75 -0.62 0.56
C LEU A 44 -18.34 -0.60 1.97
N LEU A 45 -18.16 0.52 2.66
CA LEU A 45 -18.75 0.78 3.97
C LEU A 45 -20.05 1.53 3.74
N THR A 46 -21.17 0.99 4.20
CA THR A 46 -22.49 1.62 4.13
C THR A 46 -23.03 1.87 5.53
N LEU A 47 -23.45 3.10 5.81
CA LEU A 47 -24.09 3.46 7.06
C LEU A 47 -25.54 2.96 7.05
N THR A 48 -25.85 2.11 8.02
CA THR A 48 -27.19 1.53 8.25
C THR A 48 -27.76 2.03 9.57
N GLU A 49 -29.03 1.73 9.86
CA GLU A 49 -29.66 2.03 11.15
C GLU A 49 -28.92 1.39 12.34
N HIS A 50 -28.17 0.32 12.11
CA HIS A 50 -27.37 -0.39 13.12
C HIS A 50 -25.88 0.00 13.12
N GLY A 51 -25.48 0.99 12.31
CA GLY A 51 -24.09 1.43 12.17
C GLY A 51 -23.47 1.03 10.83
N TRP A 52 -22.14 1.04 10.76
CA TRP A 52 -21.40 0.77 9.52
C TRP A 52 -21.37 -0.72 9.17
N ALA A 53 -21.95 -1.08 8.03
CA ALA A 53 -21.82 -2.39 7.41
C ALA A 53 -20.68 -2.36 6.38
N ALA A 54 -19.77 -3.33 6.44
CA ALA A 54 -18.65 -3.47 5.51
C ALA A 54 -18.88 -4.64 4.55
N ALA A 55 -18.94 -4.37 3.25
CA ALA A 55 -19.04 -5.39 2.21
C ALA A 55 -17.74 -5.41 1.39
N PRO A 56 -17.04 -6.56 1.29
CA PRO A 56 -15.89 -6.67 0.39
C PRO A 56 -16.35 -6.53 -1.07
N ILE A 57 -15.57 -5.83 -1.87
CA ILE A 57 -15.85 -5.67 -3.31
C ILE A 57 -14.65 -6.07 -4.14
N ALA A 58 -14.91 -6.47 -5.38
CA ALA A 58 -13.86 -6.81 -6.34
C ALA A 58 -13.08 -5.56 -6.77
N GLN A 59 -11.85 -5.74 -7.26
CA GLN A 59 -11.03 -4.62 -7.69
C GLN A 59 -11.65 -3.90 -8.89
N GLU A 60 -12.26 -4.65 -9.80
CA GLU A 60 -12.92 -4.11 -11.00
C GLU A 60 -14.06 -3.15 -10.62
N GLN A 61 -14.86 -3.53 -9.63
CA GLN A 61 -15.95 -2.69 -9.09
C GLN A 61 -15.39 -1.44 -8.39
N ALA A 62 -14.29 -1.58 -7.65
CA ALA A 62 -13.63 -0.44 -7.03
C ALA A 62 -13.08 0.54 -8.08
N ASP A 63 -12.53 0.03 -9.18
CA ASP A 63 -11.97 0.83 -10.27
C ASP A 63 -13.07 1.61 -11.01
N GLU A 64 -14.24 1.01 -11.22
CA GLU A 64 -15.44 1.70 -11.73
C GLU A 64 -15.87 2.86 -10.82
N ILE A 65 -15.96 2.63 -9.50
CA ILE A 65 -16.33 3.66 -8.51
C ILE A 65 -15.28 4.78 -8.44
N LEU A 66 -14.00 4.42 -8.55
CA LEU A 66 -12.90 5.36 -8.45
C LEU A 66 -12.83 6.30 -9.66
N ALA A 67 -13.30 5.87 -10.84
CA ALA A 67 -13.38 6.66 -12.07
C ALA A 67 -12.05 7.38 -12.38
N GLY A 68 -10.93 6.65 -12.29
CA GLY A 68 -9.58 7.17 -12.54
C GLY A 68 -8.87 7.77 -11.31
N ARG A 69 -9.55 7.87 -10.15
CA ARG A 69 -8.89 8.15 -8.86
C ARG A 69 -8.19 6.90 -8.33
N SER A 70 -7.31 7.06 -7.34
CA SER A 70 -6.65 5.93 -6.69
C SER A 70 -6.64 6.07 -5.18
N LEU A 71 -7.16 5.04 -4.51
CA LEU A 71 -6.99 4.84 -3.08
C LEU A 71 -5.72 4.06 -2.73
N GLN A 72 -4.93 3.65 -3.72
CA GLN A 72 -3.70 2.93 -3.44
C GLN A 72 -2.67 3.87 -2.78
N PRO A 73 -1.73 3.33 -1.98
CA PRO A 73 -0.59 4.09 -1.49
C PRO A 73 0.22 4.68 -2.65
N ASN A 74 0.88 5.81 -2.41
CA ASN A 74 1.75 6.39 -3.45
C ASN A 74 2.90 5.41 -3.82
N PRO A 75 3.48 5.52 -5.02
CA PRO A 75 4.50 4.57 -5.48
C PRO A 75 5.70 4.43 -4.55
N TRP A 76 6.14 5.52 -3.92
CA TRP A 76 7.23 5.48 -2.94
C TRP A 76 6.91 4.53 -1.78
N ARG A 77 5.71 4.63 -1.19
CA ARG A 77 5.32 3.75 -0.07
C ARG A 77 5.20 2.29 -0.50
N ARG A 78 4.84 2.04 -1.76
CA ARG A 78 4.67 0.69 -2.30
C ARG A 78 6.00 0.02 -2.60
N PHE A 79 6.99 0.76 -3.10
CA PHE A 79 8.15 0.17 -3.76
C PHE A 79 9.52 0.67 -3.26
N SER A 80 9.59 1.68 -2.38
CA SER A 80 10.87 2.26 -1.96
C SER A 80 11.81 1.24 -1.33
N LEU A 81 11.29 0.24 -0.60
CA LEU A 81 12.13 -0.82 -0.07
C LEU A 81 12.73 -1.71 -1.18
N TYR A 82 11.96 -2.04 -2.22
CA TYR A 82 12.50 -2.78 -3.36
C TYR A 82 13.57 -1.97 -4.09
N GLY A 83 13.32 -0.69 -4.31
CA GLY A 83 14.31 0.22 -4.92
C GLY A 83 15.61 0.27 -4.12
N PHE A 84 15.52 0.36 -2.79
CA PHE A 84 16.69 0.32 -1.91
C PHE A 84 17.47 -0.99 -2.02
N LEU A 85 16.78 -2.14 -2.02
CA LEU A 85 17.41 -3.46 -2.16
C LEU A 85 18.10 -3.63 -3.52
N ILE A 86 17.50 -3.11 -4.61
CA ILE A 86 18.10 -3.13 -5.95
C ILE A 86 19.40 -2.32 -5.96
N VAL A 87 19.42 -1.13 -5.38
CA VAL A 87 20.62 -0.29 -5.30
C VAL A 87 21.75 -0.99 -4.53
N ILE A 88 21.44 -1.63 -3.40
CA ILE A 88 22.42 -2.42 -2.64
C ILE A 88 22.98 -3.57 -3.49
N ALA A 89 22.12 -4.31 -4.17
CA ALA A 89 22.53 -5.44 -5.00
C ALA A 89 23.47 -5.01 -6.14
N LEU A 90 23.13 -3.91 -6.84
CA LEU A 90 23.97 -3.34 -7.89
C LEU A 90 25.32 -2.86 -7.36
N PHE A 91 25.33 -2.19 -6.20
CA PHE A 91 26.56 -1.75 -5.57
C PHE A 91 27.50 -2.93 -5.28
N VAL A 92 26.98 -4.00 -4.66
CA VAL A 92 27.77 -5.22 -4.37
C VAL A 92 28.29 -5.86 -5.66
N LEU A 93 27.46 -5.94 -6.70
CA LEU A 93 27.85 -6.51 -7.99
C LEU A 93 29.00 -5.72 -8.62
N VAL A 94 28.90 -4.39 -8.67
CA VAL A 94 29.95 -3.51 -9.21
C VAL A 94 31.23 -3.61 -8.39
N SER A 95 31.14 -3.60 -7.06
CA SER A 95 32.30 -3.80 -6.18
C SER A 95 32.99 -5.13 -6.44
N LYS A 96 32.23 -6.22 -6.61
CA LYS A 96 32.80 -7.53 -6.96
C LYS A 96 33.52 -7.51 -8.29
N LEU A 97 32.94 -6.90 -9.32
CA LEU A 97 33.58 -6.80 -10.64
C LEU A 97 34.87 -5.96 -10.59
N ARG A 98 34.92 -4.92 -9.77
CA ARG A 98 36.10 -4.06 -9.62
C ARG A 98 37.25 -4.71 -8.85
N HIS A 99 36.97 -5.57 -7.87
CA HIS A 99 37.99 -6.24 -7.06
C HIS A 99 38.35 -7.64 -7.56
N GLY A 100 37.60 -8.19 -8.52
CA GLY A 100 37.87 -9.45 -9.19
C GLY A 100 38.64 -9.34 -10.51
N ALA A 101 39.03 -8.13 -10.91
CA ALA A 101 39.95 -7.82 -12.02
C ALA A 101 41.27 -7.30 -11.45
#